data_AF-A0A165C8D7-F1
#
_entry.id   AF-A0A165C8D7-F1
#
_cell.length_a   1.000
_cell.length_b   1.000
_cell.length_c   1.000
_cell.angle_alpha   90.00
_cell.angle_beta   90.00
_cell.angle_gamma   90.00
#
_symmetry.space_group_name_H-M   'P 1'
#
loop_
_entity.id
_entity.type
_entity.pdbx_description
1 polymer ?
#
loop_
_entity_poly.entity_id
_entity_poly.type
_entity_poly.pdbx_seq_one_letter_code
_entity_poly.pdbx_strand_id
1 'polypeptide(L)'
;MAVFPSRPLKSHSIHALLRKHPSVFGIPFLMIIVGASFAMQGFTQTRYDLHAQKVSQLNKEQELGLRKSRKKFDIREEYYRLSTAKDDDWEIIRVPRPKGLPEWGVPPPEPPANADKA
;
A
#
# COMPACT_ATOMS: atom_id res chain seq x y z
N MET A 1 -0.95 60.10 -50.43
CA MET A 1 -0.67 59.41 -49.15
C MET A 1 -1.41 58.07 -49.18
N ALA A 2 -0.73 56.94 -48.97
CA ALA A 2 -1.38 55.63 -48.97
C ALA A 2 -2.22 55.46 -47.69
N VAL A 3 -3.49 55.08 -47.84
CA VAL A 3 -4.41 54.82 -46.71
C VAL A 3 -4.45 53.32 -46.49
N PHE A 4 -3.88 52.84 -45.39
CA PHE A 4 -3.90 51.42 -45.05
C PHE A 4 -5.30 51.03 -44.54
N PRO A 5 -5.90 49.93 -45.04
CA PRO A 5 -7.16 49.44 -44.50
C PRO A 5 -6.92 48.81 -43.12
N SER A 6 -7.51 49.39 -42.07
CA SER A 6 -7.52 48.78 -40.75
C SER A 6 -8.52 47.61 -40.73
N ARG A 7 -8.05 46.38 -40.48
CA ARG A 7 -8.91 45.22 -40.19
C ARG A 7 -9.08 45.11 -38.68
N PRO A 8 -10.23 45.50 -38.10
CA PRO A 8 -10.43 45.35 -36.67
C PRO A 8 -10.45 43.86 -36.29
N LEU A 9 -9.71 43.51 -35.25
CA LEU A 9 -9.70 42.16 -34.69
C LEU A 9 -11.09 41.86 -34.11
N LYS A 10 -11.64 40.67 -34.41
CA LYS A 10 -12.90 40.20 -33.80
C LYS A 10 -12.65 39.96 -32.31
N SER A 11 -13.19 40.83 -31.44
CA SER A 11 -13.07 40.64 -29.99
C SER A 11 -13.91 39.44 -29.56
N HIS A 12 -13.26 38.44 -28.95
CA HIS A 12 -13.94 37.27 -28.40
C HIS A 12 -14.68 37.62 -27.10
N SER A 13 -15.83 36.97 -26.84
CA SER A 13 -16.67 37.21 -25.64
C SER A 13 -15.92 37.02 -24.32
N ILE A 14 -14.87 36.19 -24.34
CA ILE A 14 -13.96 35.97 -23.20
C ILE A 14 -13.32 37.28 -22.71
N HIS A 15 -12.92 38.18 -23.61
CA HIS A 15 -12.30 39.46 -23.20
C HIS A 15 -13.32 40.40 -22.52
N ALA A 16 -14.58 40.38 -22.97
CA ALA A 16 -15.65 41.13 -22.33
C ALA A 16 -15.98 40.58 -20.94
N LEU A 17 -16.01 39.24 -20.79
CA LEU A 17 -16.21 38.56 -19.51
C LEU A 17 -15.07 38.87 -18.52
N LEU A 18 -13.81 38.78 -18.96
CA LEU A 18 -12.62 39.09 -18.15
C LEU A 18 -12.59 40.54 -17.68
N ARG A 19 -13.01 41.48 -18.54
CA ARG A 19 -13.08 42.91 -18.18
C ARG A 19 -14.17 43.20 -17.15
N LYS A 20 -15.28 42.46 -17.20
CA LYS A 20 -16.40 42.61 -16.26
C LYS A 20 -16.14 41.87 -14.93
N HIS A 21 -15.45 40.74 -14.98
CA HIS A 21 -15.18 39.87 -13.83
C HIS A 21 -13.72 39.40 -13.84
N PRO A 22 -12.77 40.23 -13.35
CA PRO A 22 -11.35 39.85 -13.29
C PRO A 22 -11.08 38.65 -12.38
N SER A 23 -12.00 38.35 -11.46
CA SER A 23 -11.95 37.19 -10.56
C SER A 23 -12.00 35.84 -11.28
N VAL A 24 -12.63 35.76 -12.46
CA VAL A 24 -12.69 34.51 -13.26
C VAL A 24 -11.29 34.05 -13.68
N PHE A 25 -10.34 34.97 -13.79
CA PHE A 25 -8.93 34.66 -14.04
C PHE A 25 -8.11 34.53 -12.76
N GLY A 26 -8.36 35.40 -11.76
CA GLY A 26 -7.57 35.44 -10.53
C GLY A 26 -7.83 34.28 -9.56
N ILE A 27 -9.09 33.85 -9.40
CA ILE A 27 -9.46 32.77 -8.47
C ILE A 27 -8.75 31.45 -8.78
N PRO A 28 -8.77 30.91 -10.03
CA PRO A 28 -8.06 29.67 -10.32
C PRO A 28 -6.55 29.80 -10.10
N PHE A 29 -5.95 30.96 -10.37
CA PHE A 29 -4.54 31.20 -10.13
C PHE A 29 -4.18 31.19 -8.63
N LEU A 30 -4.97 31.89 -7.81
CA LEU A 30 -4.77 31.90 -6.36
C LEU A 30 -5.03 30.52 -5.74
N MET A 31 -6.02 29.77 -6.24
CA MET A 31 -6.25 28.39 -5.81
C MET A 31 -5.04 27.49 -6.07
N ILE A 32 -4.39 27.62 -7.23
CA ILE A 32 -3.17 26.87 -7.54
C ILE A 32 -2.03 27.27 -6.58
N ILE A 33 -1.82 28.57 -6.34
CA ILE A 33 -0.77 29.04 -5.42
C ILE A 33 -0.98 28.50 -4.00
N VAL A 34 -2.20 28.65 -3.47
CA VAL A 34 -2.55 28.18 -2.13
C VAL A 34 -2.42 26.66 -2.05
N GLY A 35 -2.98 25.94 -3.02
CA GLY A 35 -2.86 24.48 -3.10
C GLY A 35 -1.41 24.00 -3.15
N ALA A 36 -0.57 24.65 -3.96
CA ALA A 36 0.86 24.34 -4.05
C ALA A 36 1.61 24.63 -2.74
N SER A 37 1.25 25.71 -2.04
CA SER A 37 1.87 26.07 -0.76
C SER A 37 1.61 25.01 0.31
N PHE A 38 0.36 24.56 0.46
CA PHE A 38 0.00 23.50 1.42
C PHE A 38 0.62 22.14 1.03
N ALA A 39 0.65 21.80 -0.27
CA ALA A 39 1.28 20.58 -0.73
C ALA A 39 2.81 20.55 -0.43
N MET A 40 3.50 21.67 -0.63
CA MET A 40 4.94 21.77 -0.39
C MET A 40 5.28 21.76 1.11
N GLN A 41 4.40 22.26 1.97
CA GLN A 41 4.63 22.36 3.41
C GLN A 41 4.85 20.98 4.07
N GLY A 42 4.08 19.96 3.70
CA GLY A 42 4.30 18.60 4.22
C GLY A 42 5.64 18.02 3.77
N PHE A 43 6.04 18.30 2.53
CA PHE A 43 7.29 17.78 1.97
C PHE A 43 8.53 18.32 2.72
N THR A 44 8.53 19.60 3.10
CA THR A 44 9.68 20.22 3.79
C THR A 44 9.82 19.77 5.25
N GLN A 45 8.74 19.35 5.91
CA GLN A 45 8.77 18.85 7.29
C GLN A 45 9.27 17.41 7.42
N THR A 46 9.18 16.62 6.35
CA THR A 46 9.53 15.19 6.32
C THR A 46 10.88 14.87 6.98
N ARG A 47 11.93 15.68 6.76
CA ARG A 47 13.26 15.43 7.34
C ARG A 47 13.21 15.42 8.86
N TYR A 48 12.53 16.39 9.45
CA TYR A 48 12.47 16.56 10.90
C TYR A 48 11.60 15.48 11.53
N ASP A 49 10.48 15.13 10.89
CA ASP A 49 9.59 14.07 11.35
C ASP A 49 10.30 12.71 11.36
N LEU A 50 11.02 12.38 10.27
CA LEU A 50 11.83 11.17 10.21
C LEU A 50 12.93 11.15 11.27
N HIS A 51 13.54 12.31 11.54
CA HIS A 51 14.57 12.41 12.57
C HIS A 51 13.97 12.21 13.98
N ALA A 52 12.84 12.83 14.28
CA ALA A 52 12.13 12.67 15.54
C ALA A 52 11.66 11.21 15.75
N GLN A 53 11.10 10.58 14.72
CA GLN A 53 10.73 9.17 14.75
C GLN A 53 11.93 8.27 15.03
N LYS A 54 13.07 8.52 14.38
CA LYS A 54 14.30 7.76 14.62
C LYS A 54 14.79 7.91 16.06
N VAL A 55 14.78 9.12 16.62
CA VAL A 55 15.17 9.35 18.01
C VAL A 55 14.23 8.63 18.98
N SER A 56 12.92 8.70 18.75
CA SER A 56 11.93 7.96 19.54
C SER A 56 12.13 6.44 19.48
N GLN A 57 12.42 5.90 18.30
CA GLN A 57 12.70 4.48 18.12
C GLN A 57 13.97 4.07 18.88
N LEU A 58 15.05 4.86 18.76
CA LEU A 58 16.29 4.60 19.48
C LEU A 58 16.09 4.64 20.99
N ASN A 59 15.33 5.61 21.51
CA ASN A 59 15.02 5.70 22.94
C ASN A 59 14.25 4.46 23.41
N LYS A 60 13.23 4.03 22.65
CA LYS A 60 12.45 2.82 22.97
C LYS A 60 13.29 1.55 22.90
N GLU A 61 14.21 1.44 21.93
CA GLU A 61 15.16 0.33 21.84
C GLU A 61 16.17 0.33 23.00
N GLN A 62 16.54 1.50 23.51
CA GLN A 62 17.42 1.66 24.68
C GLN A 62 16.70 1.27 25.97
N GLU A 63 15.46 1.71 26.16
CA GLU A 63 14.59 1.34 27.29
C GLU A 63 14.36 -0.17 27.36
N LEU A 64 14.16 -0.82 26.21
CA LEU A 64 13.99 -2.28 26.11
C LEU A 64 15.30 -3.07 26.19
N GLY A 65 16.46 -2.40 26.30
CA GLY A 65 17.78 -3.04 26.32
C GLY A 65 18.16 -3.77 25.02
N LEU A 66 17.35 -3.61 23.95
CA LEU A 66 17.49 -4.32 22.68
C LEU A 66 18.79 -4.00 21.96
N ARG A 67 19.37 -2.81 22.20
CA ARG A 67 20.69 -2.45 21.66
C ARG A 67 21.81 -3.38 22.11
N LYS A 68 21.74 -3.93 23.32
CA LYS A 68 22.77 -4.85 23.86
C LYS A 68 22.51 -6.30 23.48
N SER A 69 21.25 -6.66 23.21
CA SER A 69 20.82 -8.02 22.82
C SER A 69 20.60 -8.19 21.32
N ARG A 70 20.80 -7.17 20.48
CA ARG A 70 20.81 -7.31 19.01
C ARG A 70 21.96 -8.21 18.59
N LYS A 71 21.67 -9.49 18.36
CA LYS A 71 22.52 -10.36 17.56
C LYS A 71 22.61 -9.76 16.14
N LYS A 72 23.82 -9.63 15.62
CA LYS A 72 24.02 -9.18 14.23
C LYS A 72 23.47 -10.26 13.30
N PHE A 73 22.49 -9.93 12.49
CA PHE A 73 21.93 -10.87 11.52
C PHE A 73 22.95 -11.11 10.40
N ASP A 74 23.61 -12.27 10.43
CA ASP A 74 24.42 -12.79 9.34
C ASP A 74 23.69 -13.98 8.71
N ILE A 75 23.40 -13.87 7.41
CA ILE A 75 22.68 -14.90 6.65
C ILE A 75 23.39 -16.24 6.74
N ARG A 76 24.73 -16.24 6.71
CA ARG A 76 25.52 -17.48 6.76
C ARG A 76 25.39 -18.14 8.13
N GLU A 77 25.48 -17.37 9.21
CA GLU A 77 25.38 -17.88 10.58
C GLU A 77 23.98 -18.44 10.86
N GLU A 78 22.93 -17.72 10.47
CA GLU A 78 21.54 -18.16 10.66
C GLU A 78 21.20 -19.37 9.79
N TYR A 79 21.75 -19.47 8.56
CA TYR A 79 21.63 -20.67 7.73
C TYR A 79 22.18 -21.91 8.45
N TYR A 80 23.41 -21.82 8.97
CA TYR A 80 24.00 -22.95 9.68
C TYR A 80 23.31 -23.25 11.01
N ARG A 81 22.80 -22.24 11.72
CA ARG A 81 21.97 -22.43 12.91
C ARG A 81 20.70 -23.22 12.59
N LEU A 82 19.97 -22.80 11.56
CA LEU A 82 18.73 -23.44 11.12
C LEU A 82 18.99 -24.85 10.56
N SER A 83 20.08 -25.06 9.82
CA SER A 83 20.43 -26.40 9.34
C SER A 83 20.85 -27.34 10.46
N THR A 84 21.36 -26.82 11.58
CA THR A 84 21.74 -27.61 12.76
C THR A 84 20.55 -27.88 13.68
N ALA A 85 19.52 -27.01 13.64
CA ALA A 85 18.22 -27.28 14.24
C ALA A 85 17.56 -28.41 13.45
N LYS A 86 17.86 -29.64 13.85
CA LYS A 86 17.38 -30.88 13.24
C LYS A 86 15.85 -30.89 13.21
N ASP A 87 15.30 -30.89 12.01
CA ASP A 87 13.90 -31.20 11.72
C ASP A 87 13.74 -32.73 11.69
N ASP A 88 14.23 -33.44 12.73
CA ASP A 88 14.24 -34.90 12.78
C ASP A 88 13.01 -35.46 13.52
N ASP A 89 12.22 -34.59 14.17
CA ASP A 89 11.09 -34.97 15.04
C ASP A 89 9.73 -35.08 14.30
N TRP A 90 9.71 -35.10 12.97
CA TRP A 90 8.49 -35.29 12.19
C TRP A 90 8.42 -36.70 11.58
N GLU A 91 7.31 -37.39 11.84
CA GLU A 91 7.01 -38.67 11.21
C GLU A 91 5.95 -38.48 10.10
N ILE A 92 6.21 -39.05 8.91
CA ILE A 92 5.24 -39.08 7.82
C ILE A 92 4.13 -40.08 8.17
N ILE A 93 3.03 -39.59 8.72
CA ILE A 93 1.84 -40.42 8.97
C ILE A 93 0.95 -40.42 7.73
N ARG A 94 0.73 -41.59 7.14
CA ARG A 94 -0.28 -41.76 6.07
C ARG A 94 -1.68 -41.59 6.66
N VAL A 95 -2.51 -40.76 6.05
CA VAL A 95 -3.91 -40.60 6.46
C VAL A 95 -4.62 -41.96 6.29
N PRO A 96 -5.21 -42.54 7.34
CA PRO A 96 -5.96 -43.77 7.23
C PRO A 96 -7.24 -43.55 6.42
N ARG A 97 -7.68 -44.58 5.70
CA ARG A 97 -8.94 -44.52 4.96
C ARG A 97 -10.09 -44.25 5.95
N PRO A 98 -10.94 -43.23 5.72
CA PRO A 98 -12.13 -43.03 6.53
C PRO A 98 -13.06 -44.24 6.43
N LYS A 99 -13.70 -44.60 7.55
CA LYS A 99 -14.65 -45.73 7.60
C LYS A 99 -15.87 -45.41 6.74
N GLY A 100 -16.28 -46.34 5.88
CA GLY A 100 -17.44 -46.18 5.00
C GLY A 100 -17.14 -45.75 3.56
N LEU A 101 -15.88 -45.52 3.20
CA LEU A 101 -15.51 -45.33 1.78
C LEU A 101 -15.35 -46.69 1.08
N PRO A 102 -15.90 -46.83 -0.14
CA PRO A 102 -15.72 -48.04 -0.94
C PRO A 102 -14.25 -48.28 -1.27
N GLU A 103 -13.88 -49.55 -1.44
CA GLU A 103 -12.56 -49.91 -1.97
C GLU A 103 -12.41 -49.32 -3.39
N TRP A 104 -11.21 -48.84 -3.72
CA TRP A 104 -10.92 -48.31 -5.05
C TRP A 104 -11.32 -49.31 -6.14
N GLY A 105 -12.24 -48.93 -7.01
CA GLY A 105 -12.80 -49.81 -8.05
C GLY A 105 -14.18 -50.41 -7.71
N VAL A 106 -14.72 -50.16 -6.52
CA VAL A 106 -16.07 -50.60 -6.12
C VAL A 106 -17.03 -49.40 -6.13
N PRO A 107 -18.20 -49.50 -6.78
CA PRO A 107 -19.20 -48.44 -6.72
C PRO A 107 -19.67 -48.22 -5.27
N PRO A 108 -19.94 -46.97 -4.85
CA PRO A 108 -20.46 -46.70 -3.52
C PRO A 108 -21.77 -47.47 -3.29
N PRO A 109 -21.99 -48.06 -2.09
CA PRO A 109 -23.24 -48.74 -1.79
C PRO A 109 -24.39 -47.74 -1.89
N GLU A 110 -25.48 -48.16 -2.52
CA GLU A 110 -26.70 -47.34 -2.62
C GLU A 110 -27.18 -46.98 -1.20
N PRO A 111 -27.59 -45.71 -0.96
CA PRO A 111 -28.14 -45.33 0.33
C PRO A 111 -29.38 -46.17 0.65
N PRO A 112 -29.58 -46.61 1.91
CA PRO A 112 -30.73 -47.42 2.27
C PRO A 112 -32.02 -46.64 1.99
N ALA A 113 -32.98 -47.26 1.31
CA ALA A 113 -34.23 -46.65 0.81
C ALA A 113 -35.16 -46.02 1.87
N ASN A 114 -34.77 -46.01 3.15
CA ASN A 114 -35.58 -45.54 4.28
C ASN A 114 -34.93 -44.43 5.12
N ALA A 115 -33.83 -43.81 4.66
CA ALA A 115 -33.13 -42.78 5.44
C ALA A 115 -33.91 -41.45 5.60
N ASP A 116 -34.96 -41.21 4.81
CA ASP A 116 -35.78 -39.99 4.84
C ASP A 116 -37.09 -40.12 5.66
N LYS A 117 -37.24 -41.19 6.45
CA LYS A 117 -38.41 -41.41 7.32
C LYS A 117 -38.01 -41.49 8.79
N ALA A 118 -37.60 -40.37 9.36
CA ALA A 118 -37.59 -40.10 10.80
C ALA A 118 -37.71 -38.59 11.04
#